data_AF-A0A9E4ADN0-F1
#
_entry.id   AF-A0A9E4ADN0-F1
#
_cell.length_a   1.000
_cell.length_b   1.000
_cell.length_c   1.000
_cell.angle_alpha   90.00
_cell.angle_beta   90.00
_cell.angle_gamma   90.00
#
_symmetry.space_group_name_H-M   'P 1'
#
loop_
_entity.id
_entity.type
_entity.pdbx_description
1 polymer ?
#
loop_
_entity_poly.entity_id
_entity_poly.type
_entity_poly.pdbx_seq_one_letter_code
_entity_poly.pdbx_strand_id
1 'polypeptide(L)'
;MIERDVPNSVAKNITVSGIFTSDPDKPADAWIGIFIYSDDDLNYACLLFGGESNQAQKTLIGSMVKANWNKHGHPQTSFDVPIHLKLVKEDDVFSGYFRESEKDD
;
A
#
# COMPACT_ATOMS: atom_id res chain seq x y z
N MET A 1 -16.80 0.35 13.06
CA MET A 1 -16.16 -0.95 12.75
C MET A 1 -17.19 -1.79 12.01
N ILE A 2 -16.91 -2.16 10.76
CA ILE A 2 -17.76 -3.07 9.99
C ILE A 2 -16.97 -4.36 9.88
N GLU A 3 -17.47 -5.44 10.46
CA GLU A 3 -16.81 -6.73 10.49
C GLU A 3 -17.37 -7.63 9.38
N ARG A 4 -16.52 -8.46 8.77
CA ARG A 4 -16.94 -9.56 7.89
C ARG A 4 -16.19 -10.82 8.27
N ASP A 5 -16.93 -11.92 8.38
CA ASP A 5 -16.35 -13.21 8.74
C ASP A 5 -15.54 -13.79 7.58
N VAL A 6 -14.22 -13.82 7.74
CA VAL A 6 -13.33 -14.71 6.97
C VAL A 6 -12.79 -15.74 7.95
N PRO A 7 -13.13 -17.03 7.81
CA PRO A 7 -12.65 -18.04 8.73
C PRO A 7 -11.11 -18.09 8.76
N ASN A 8 -10.51 -18.10 9.95
CA ASN A 8 -9.05 -18.18 10.10
C ASN A 8 -8.43 -19.39 9.38
N SER A 9 -9.20 -20.48 9.21
CA SER A 9 -8.77 -21.67 8.48
C SER A 9 -8.53 -21.45 6.97
N VAL A 10 -9.13 -20.41 6.39
CA VAL A 10 -8.95 -20.04 4.97
C VAL A 10 -8.06 -18.81 4.78
N ALA A 11 -7.76 -18.06 5.85
CA ALA A 11 -6.99 -16.81 5.82
C ALA A 11 -5.45 -17.00 5.87
N LYS A 12 -4.90 -18.02 5.18
CA LYS A 12 -3.45 -18.27 5.18
C LYS A 12 -2.65 -17.15 4.50
N ASN A 13 -3.15 -16.71 3.34
CA ASN A 13 -2.57 -15.62 2.58
C ASN A 13 -3.54 -14.45 2.60
N ILE A 14 -3.03 -13.26 2.84
CA ILE A 14 -3.82 -12.03 2.84
C ILE A 14 -3.53 -11.32 1.52
N THR A 15 -4.58 -11.01 0.77
CA THR A 15 -4.48 -10.06 -0.35
C THR A 15 -5.41 -8.90 -0.05
N VAL A 16 -4.84 -7.70 -0.03
CA VAL A 16 -5.62 -6.46 0.04
C VAL A 16 -5.35 -5.71 -1.25
N SER A 17 -6.41 -5.34 -1.97
CA SER A 17 -6.32 -4.50 -3.15
C SER A 17 -7.27 -3.33 -3.02
N GLY A 18 -6.82 -2.17 -3.50
CA GLY A 18 -7.60 -0.95 -3.51
C GLY A 18 -7.31 -0.15 -4.77
N ILE A 19 -8.33 0.55 -5.23
CA ILE A 19 -8.24 1.52 -6.31
C ILE A 19 -8.31 2.89 -5.66
N PHE A 20 -7.27 3.69 -5.84
CA PHE A 20 -7.13 5.00 -5.22
C PHE A 20 -7.10 6.07 -6.30
N THR A 21 -7.89 7.12 -6.10
CA THR A 21 -7.89 8.30 -6.95
C THR A 21 -7.42 9.50 -6.13
N SER A 22 -6.68 10.40 -6.76
CA SER A 22 -6.28 11.68 -6.18
C SER A 22 -6.45 12.78 -7.22
N ASP A 23 -6.59 14.03 -6.75
CA ASP A 23 -6.62 15.21 -7.62
C ASP A 23 -5.21 15.40 -8.22
N PRO A 24 -5.01 15.24 -9.54
CA PRO A 24 -3.68 15.33 -10.16
C PRO A 24 -3.08 16.75 -10.04
N ASP A 25 -3.91 17.78 -9.89
CA ASP A 25 -3.47 19.18 -9.75
C ASP A 25 -3.07 19.52 -8.30
N LYS A 26 -3.36 18.63 -7.35
CA LYS A 26 -3.03 18.77 -5.92
C LYS A 26 -2.45 17.46 -5.40
N PRO A 27 -1.17 17.16 -5.70
CA PRO A 27 -0.56 15.94 -5.18
C PRO A 27 -0.68 15.95 -3.65
N ALA A 28 -1.22 14.86 -3.10
CA ALA A 28 -1.37 14.72 -1.67
C ALA A 28 0.00 14.90 -1.00
N ASP A 29 0.05 15.80 0.00
CA ASP A 29 1.20 16.00 0.89
C ASP A 29 1.32 14.90 1.95
N ALA A 30 0.46 13.89 1.85
CA ALA A 30 0.39 12.72 2.72
C ALA A 30 0.60 11.43 1.91
N TRP A 31 1.07 10.39 2.60
CA TRP A 31 1.12 9.04 2.06
C TRP A 31 -0.26 8.39 2.17
N ILE A 32 -0.81 7.97 1.04
CA ILE A 32 -2.15 7.39 0.92
C ILE A 32 -2.00 5.94 0.43
N GLY A 33 -2.77 5.01 1.00
CA GLY A 33 -2.79 3.64 0.48
C GLY A 33 -3.21 2.61 1.51
N ILE A 34 -2.57 1.45 1.45
CA ILE A 34 -2.89 0.29 2.25
C ILE A 34 -1.93 0.19 3.43
N PHE A 35 -2.48 0.06 4.64
CA PHE A 35 -1.77 -0.34 5.84
C PHE A 35 -2.34 -1.66 6.35
N ILE A 36 -1.47 -2.60 6.73
CA ILE A 36 -1.82 -3.84 7.42
C ILE A 36 -1.11 -3.83 8.77
N TYR A 37 -1.89 -3.62 9.82
CA TYR A 37 -1.42 -3.61 11.20
C TYR A 37 -1.48 -5.00 11.81
N SER A 38 -0.53 -5.30 12.69
CA SER A 38 -0.72 -6.32 13.72
C SER A 38 -1.52 -5.76 14.91
N ASP A 39 -1.65 -6.53 15.98
CA ASP A 39 -2.20 -6.05 17.25
C ASP A 39 -1.36 -4.93 17.90
N ASP A 40 -0.07 -4.85 17.54
CA ASP A 40 0.83 -3.76 17.92
C ASP A 40 0.89 -2.74 16.76
N ASP A 41 0.55 -1.49 17.05
CA ASP A 41 0.49 -0.40 16.07
C ASP A 41 1.88 0.05 15.58
N LEU A 42 2.94 -0.35 16.29
CA LEU A 42 4.34 -0.21 15.88
C LEU A 42 4.83 -1.38 15.00
N ASN A 43 3.92 -2.26 14.60
CA ASN A 43 4.17 -3.37 13.69
C ASN A 43 3.14 -3.33 12.55
N TYR A 44 3.56 -2.80 11.41
CA TYR A 44 2.70 -2.73 10.22
C TYR A 44 3.49 -2.89 8.93
N ALA A 45 2.84 -3.40 7.89
CA ALA A 45 3.30 -3.32 6.51
C ALA A 45 2.45 -2.31 5.74
N CYS A 46 3.03 -1.62 4.76
CA CYS A 46 2.31 -0.64 3.96
C CYS A 46 2.72 -0.65 2.49
N LEU A 47 1.74 -0.33 1.64
CA LEU A 47 1.93 -0.01 0.24
C LEU A 47 1.15 1.28 -0.03
N LEU A 48 1.88 2.34 -0.29
CA LEU A 48 1.36 3.71 -0.34
C LEU A 48 1.76 4.37 -1.67
N PHE A 49 1.07 5.45 -2.01
CA PHE A 49 1.48 6.43 -2.99
C PHE A 49 1.41 7.82 -2.36
N GLY A 50 2.25 8.73 -2.83
CA GLY A 50 2.31 10.08 -2.31
C GLY A 50 3.49 10.85 -2.89
N GLY A 51 3.50 12.16 -2.70
CA GLY A 51 4.59 13.03 -3.08
C GLY A 51 5.07 13.83 -1.87
N GLU A 52 6.37 14.06 -1.77
CA GLU A 52 6.85 15.15 -0.93
C GLU A 52 6.44 16.47 -1.59
N SER A 53 6.30 17.55 -0.81
CA SER A 53 5.94 18.88 -1.35
C SER A 53 6.81 19.23 -2.57
N ASN A 54 6.18 19.50 -3.72
CA ASN A 54 6.83 19.82 -4.99
C ASN A 54 7.71 18.70 -5.60
N GLN A 55 7.52 17.44 -5.23
CA GLN A 55 8.15 16.29 -5.89
C GLN A 55 7.15 15.47 -6.69
N ALA A 56 7.66 14.71 -7.67
CA ALA A 56 6.86 13.71 -8.35
C ALA A 56 6.29 12.69 -7.34
N GLN A 57 5.05 12.27 -7.57
CA GLN A 57 4.47 11.18 -6.81
C GLN A 57 5.26 9.89 -7.04
N LYS A 58 5.40 9.12 -5.97
CA LYS A 58 6.07 7.83 -5.96
C LYS A 58 5.24 6.86 -5.13
N THR A 59 5.37 5.56 -5.40
CA THR A 59 4.91 4.55 -4.47
C THR A 59 5.92 4.38 -3.35
N LEU A 60 5.48 3.86 -2.21
CA LEU A 60 6.31 3.49 -1.09
C LEU A 60 5.84 2.13 -0.59
N ILE A 61 6.77 1.18 -0.57
CA ILE A 61 6.60 -0.09 0.14
C ILE A 61 7.57 -0.12 1.32
N GLY A 62 7.04 -0.47 2.49
CA GLY A 62 7.82 -0.53 3.71
C GLY A 62 7.08 -1.19 4.85
N SER A 63 7.78 -1.37 5.95
CA SER A 63 7.21 -1.89 7.18
C SER A 63 7.81 -1.22 8.41
N MET A 64 7.01 -1.09 9.46
CA MET A 64 7.48 -0.80 10.81
C MET A 64 7.57 -2.12 11.56
N VAL A 65 8.72 -2.39 12.19
CA VAL A 65 8.91 -3.57 13.06
C VAL A 65 9.49 -3.10 14.39
N LYS A 66 8.69 -3.13 15.45
CA LYS A 66 9.05 -2.68 16.80
C LYS A 66 9.63 -1.27 16.78
N ALA A 67 8.90 -0.34 16.17
CA ALA A 67 9.31 1.06 15.96
C ALA A 67 10.56 1.27 15.08
N ASN A 68 11.03 0.25 14.36
CA ASN A 68 12.09 0.40 13.37
C ASN A 68 11.51 0.41 11.96
N TRP A 69 11.72 1.50 11.25
CA TRP A 69 11.28 1.65 9.86
C TRP A 69 12.20 0.88 8.90
N ASN A 70 11.60 0.01 8.10
CA ASN A 70 12.24 -0.78 7.06
C ASN A 70 11.72 -0.31 5.70
N LYS A 71 12.56 0.45 4.99
CA LYS A 71 12.26 0.94 3.63
C LYS A 71 12.61 -0.15 2.61
N HIS A 72 11.63 -0.56 1.81
CA HIS A 72 11.82 -1.60 0.79
C HIS A 72 11.86 -1.07 -0.65
N GLY A 73 11.29 0.11 -0.93
CA GLY A 73 11.43 0.74 -2.25
C GLY A 73 10.57 1.97 -2.45
N HIS A 74 10.96 2.84 -3.40
CA HIS A 74 10.18 4.03 -3.82
C HIS A 74 10.05 4.13 -5.35
N PRO A 75 9.35 3.21 -6.03
CA PRO A 75 9.12 3.30 -7.47
C PRO A 75 8.42 4.61 -7.85
N GLN A 76 8.89 5.27 -8.91
CA GLN A 76 8.18 6.43 -9.47
C GLN A 76 6.85 5.97 -10.08
N THR A 77 5.84 6.84 -10.03
CA THR A 77 4.55 6.62 -10.72
C THR A 77 4.43 7.62 -11.87
N SER A 78 3.86 7.19 -13.00
CA SER A 78 3.63 8.07 -14.16
C SER A 78 2.49 9.10 -14.02
N PHE A 79 1.79 9.12 -12.87
CA PHE A 79 0.60 9.95 -12.58
C PHE A 79 -0.73 9.50 -13.22
N ASP A 80 -0.82 8.29 -13.78
CA ASP A 80 -2.12 7.78 -14.20
C ASP A 80 -2.96 7.36 -12.98
N VAL A 81 -3.96 8.19 -12.64
CA VAL A 81 -5.07 7.80 -11.75
C VAL A 81 -6.19 7.19 -12.60
N PRO A 82 -6.87 6.14 -12.13
CA PRO A 82 -6.76 5.55 -10.80
C PRO A 82 -5.50 4.71 -10.59
N ILE A 83 -4.90 4.80 -9.39
CA ILE A 83 -3.77 3.99 -8.97
C ILE A 83 -4.30 2.70 -8.34
N HIS A 84 -3.87 1.57 -8.88
CA HIS A 84 -4.22 0.26 -8.34
C HIS A 84 -3.11 -0.21 -7.42
N LEU A 85 -3.40 -0.41 -6.14
CA LEU A 85 -2.46 -0.98 -5.18
C LEU A 85 -2.92 -2.37 -4.77
N LYS A 86 -2.00 -3.33 -4.76
CA LYS A 86 -2.22 -4.68 -4.26
C LYS A 86 -1.08 -5.08 -3.33
N LEU A 87 -1.42 -5.41 -2.09
CA LEU A 87 -0.50 -5.91 -1.09
C LEU A 87 -0.83 -7.38 -0.81
N VAL A 88 0.14 -8.25 -1.01
CA VAL A 88 0.02 -9.70 -0.82
C VAL A 88 0.94 -10.12 0.31
N LYS A 89 0.40 -10.89 1.26
CA LYS A 89 1.16 -11.62 2.27
C LYS A 89 1.19 -13.10 1.91
N GLU A 90 2.37 -13.63 1.71
CA GLU A 90 2.65 -15.06 1.58
C GLU A 90 3.65 -15.42 2.68
N ASP A 91 3.24 -16.30 3.60
CA ASP A 91 4.00 -16.63 4.81
C ASP A 91 4.45 -15.33 5.54
N ASP A 92 5.75 -15.11 5.72
CA ASP A 92 6.29 -13.94 6.42
C ASP A 92 6.66 -12.77 5.48
N VAL A 93 6.31 -12.88 4.19
CA VAL A 93 6.72 -11.91 3.17
C VAL A 93 5.54 -11.08 2.70
N PHE A 94 5.72 -9.76 2.68
CA PHE A 94 4.80 -8.83 2.04
C PHE A 94 5.37 -8.36 0.70
N SER A 95 4.58 -8.53 -0.36
CA SER A 95 4.88 -8.10 -1.72
C SER A 95 3.86 -7.06 -2.18
N GLY A 96 4.35 -5.92 -2.66
CA GLY A 96 3.52 -4.84 -3.19
C GLY A 96 3.55 -4.80 -4.70
N TYR A 97 2.38 -4.63 -5.30
CA TYR A 97 2.19 -4.44 -6.74
C TYR A 97 1.42 -3.16 -6.94
N PHE A 98 1.80 -2.39 -7.95
CA PHE A 98 1.01 -1.26 -8.42
C PHE A 98 0.87 -1.34 -9.94
N ARG A 99 -0.28 -0.88 -10.45
CA ARG A 99 -0.53 -0.71 -11.89
C ARG A 99 -1.00 0.70 -12.17
N GLU A 100 -0.61 1.19 -13.33
CA GLU A 100 -0.97 2.51 -13.84
C GLU A 100 -2.34 2.47 -14.53
N SER A 101 -2.77 1.31 -15.07
CA SER A 101 -4.16 1.11 -15.49
C SER A 101 -4.72 -0.31 -15.24
N GLU A 102 -6.05 -0.45 -15.21
CA GLU A 102 -6.74 -1.76 -15.20
C GLU A 102 -6.39 -2.66 -16.40
N LYS A 103 -5.87 -2.07 -17.48
CA LYS A 103 -5.55 -2.76 -18.74
C LYS A 103 -4.08 -3.19 -18.84
N ASP A 104 -3.25 -2.85 -17.87
CA ASP A 104 -1.87 -3.35 -17.84
C ASP A 104 -1.90 -4.80 -17.36
N ASP A 105 -1.31 -5.71 -18.13
CA ASP A 105 -1.35 -7.17 -17.93
C ASP A 105 -0.80 -7.66 -16.59
#